data_AF-A0A427YDD9-F1
#
_entry.id   AF-A0A427YDD9-F1
#
_cell.length_a   1.000
_cell.length_b   1.000
_cell.length_c   1.000
_cell.angle_alpha   90.00
_cell.angle_beta   90.00
_cell.angle_gamma   90.00
#
_symmetry.space_group_name_H-M   'P 1'
#
loop_
_entity.id
_entity.type
_entity.pdbx_description
1 polymer ?
#
loop_
_entity_poly.entity_id
_entity_poly.type
_entity_poly.pdbx_seq_one_letter_code
_entity_poly.pdbx_strand_id
1 'polypeptide(L)'
;MLALCLLLPVLALAQPVSVSDASDDLLSAFEPNTTAWSAGARDSYSVWGSSCNTTQLVKVSPRLSSSLRMRGTTSGGLATIPCNFQRWFGTTNHPNQIQGLFDRIVAGDKGNISFTCDDLDSECNGQYGVIPGYFSPSTPELTVVCPTFFLSKNPLDQLCTRGQTISSQGSESTDGSWFLHRLLHLPTATGGGLSDVVDTSHEAVELARGVNASQTVKSIHSIQYYALDVYAADLLLPGEGCLGDTSVEVSSSE
;
A
#
# COMPACT_ATOMS: atom_id res chain seq x y z
N MET A 1 -13.02 -81.76 -29.76
CA MET A 1 -11.83 -81.76 -28.86
C MET A 1 -11.51 -80.31 -28.54
N LEU A 2 -11.65 -79.92 -27.26
CA LEU A 2 -11.26 -78.62 -26.74
C LEU A 2 -9.73 -78.46 -26.85
N ALA A 3 -9.25 -77.38 -27.47
CA ALA A 3 -7.85 -77.00 -27.47
C ALA A 3 -7.66 -75.76 -26.58
N LEU A 4 -6.98 -75.97 -25.46
CA LEU A 4 -6.64 -75.00 -24.42
C LEU A 4 -5.35 -74.27 -24.84
N CYS A 5 -5.43 -72.99 -25.22
CA CYS A 5 -4.26 -72.15 -25.50
C CYS A 5 -3.73 -71.55 -24.18
N LEU A 6 -2.57 -72.03 -23.73
CA LEU A 6 -1.80 -71.48 -22.61
C LEU A 6 -1.10 -70.18 -23.02
N LEU A 7 -1.40 -69.09 -22.31
CA LEU A 7 -0.66 -67.82 -22.37
C LEU A 7 0.44 -67.82 -21.31
N LEU A 8 1.70 -67.74 -21.73
CA LEU A 8 2.86 -67.47 -20.86
C LEU A 8 3.06 -65.96 -20.72
N PRO A 9 3.22 -65.39 -19.52
CA PRO A 9 3.62 -64.00 -19.35
C PRO A 9 5.15 -63.89 -19.49
N VAL A 10 5.60 -63.03 -20.40
CA VAL A 10 7.01 -62.61 -20.47
C VAL A 10 7.23 -61.59 -19.35
N LEU A 11 7.99 -61.98 -18.32
CA LEU A 11 8.50 -61.04 -17.31
C LEU A 11 9.68 -60.26 -17.90
N ALA A 12 9.46 -58.99 -18.22
CA ALA A 12 10.53 -58.05 -18.53
C ALA A 12 11.18 -57.58 -17.21
N LEU A 13 12.44 -57.93 -16.99
CA LEU A 13 13.26 -57.37 -15.90
C LEU A 13 13.74 -55.98 -16.33
N ALA A 14 13.11 -54.93 -15.79
CA ALA A 14 13.64 -53.58 -15.88
C ALA A 14 14.79 -53.44 -14.87
N GLN A 15 16.00 -53.15 -15.34
CA GLN A 15 17.08 -52.71 -14.47
C GLN A 15 16.90 -51.20 -14.18
N PRO A 16 17.09 -50.74 -12.94
CA PRO A 16 17.04 -49.32 -12.65
C PRO A 16 18.26 -48.65 -13.29
N VAL A 17 18.01 -47.59 -14.06
CA VAL A 17 19.05 -46.66 -14.49
C VAL A 17 19.48 -45.89 -13.24
N SER A 18 20.71 -46.12 -12.78
CA SER A 18 21.34 -45.25 -11.79
C SER A 18 21.72 -43.94 -12.48
N VAL A 19 20.90 -42.91 -12.27
CA VAL A 19 21.26 -41.53 -12.63
C VAL A 19 22.28 -41.07 -11.59
N SER A 20 23.54 -40.89 -12.02
CA SER A 20 24.54 -40.21 -11.19
C SER A 20 24.19 -38.73 -11.18
N ASP A 21 23.68 -38.24 -10.05
CA ASP A 21 23.37 -36.82 -9.83
C ASP A 21 24.68 -36.03 -9.71
N ALA A 22 25.23 -35.64 -10.86
CA ALA A 22 26.33 -34.67 -10.95
C ALA A 22 25.82 -33.21 -10.86
N SER A 23 24.52 -33.03 -10.60
CA SER A 23 23.80 -31.76 -10.59
C SER A 23 23.93 -31.02 -9.25
N ASP A 24 24.03 -31.75 -8.14
CA ASP A 24 24.01 -31.18 -6.79
C ASP A 24 25.30 -30.44 -6.43
N ASP A 25 26.44 -30.88 -6.97
CA ASP A 25 27.76 -30.33 -6.61
C ASP A 25 28.01 -28.95 -7.24
N LEU A 26 27.34 -28.64 -8.36
CA LEU A 26 27.44 -27.32 -9.01
C LEU A 26 26.49 -26.27 -8.39
N LEU A 27 25.40 -26.70 -7.76
CA LEU A 27 24.45 -25.79 -7.09
C LEU A 27 24.90 -25.45 -5.66
N SER A 28 25.57 -26.38 -4.97
CA SER A 28 26.14 -26.13 -3.64
C SER A 28 27.21 -25.03 -3.63
N ALA A 29 27.87 -24.76 -4.76
CA ALA A 29 28.85 -23.68 -4.88
C ALA A 29 28.24 -22.26 -4.97
N PHE A 30 26.92 -22.17 -5.16
CA PHE A 30 26.16 -20.92 -5.18
C PHE A 30 25.34 -20.68 -3.91
N GLU A 31 25.33 -21.60 -2.95
CA GLU A 31 24.65 -21.43 -1.66
C GLU A 31 25.36 -20.32 -0.86
N PRO A 32 24.78 -19.11 -0.79
CA PRO A 32 25.47 -18.00 -0.18
C PRO A 32 25.32 -18.14 1.33
N ASN A 33 26.43 -18.10 2.07
CA ASN A 33 26.43 -18.05 3.53
C ASN A 33 25.81 -16.72 3.97
N THR A 34 24.48 -16.71 4.07
CA THR A 34 23.67 -15.51 4.23
C THR A 34 22.94 -15.57 5.55
N THR A 35 23.03 -14.48 6.30
CA THR A 35 21.97 -14.11 7.23
C THR A 35 20.70 -13.96 6.39
N ALA A 36 19.58 -14.55 6.82
CA ALA A 36 18.29 -14.36 6.16
C ALA A 36 18.09 -12.87 5.91
N TRP A 37 17.75 -12.47 4.67
CA TRP A 37 17.57 -11.05 4.32
C TRP A 37 16.48 -10.36 5.16
N SER A 38 15.59 -11.16 5.75
CA SER A 38 14.53 -10.76 6.68
C SER A 38 14.93 -10.80 8.15
N ALA A 39 16.17 -11.15 8.50
CA ALA A 39 16.62 -11.23 9.87
C ALA A 39 16.52 -9.86 10.56
N GLY A 40 15.63 -9.75 11.54
CA GLY A 40 15.36 -8.51 12.29
C GLY A 40 14.26 -7.63 11.70
N ALA A 41 13.77 -7.94 10.49
CA ALA A 41 12.64 -7.22 9.90
C ALA A 41 11.34 -7.55 10.63
N ARG A 42 10.42 -6.56 10.70
CA ARG A 42 9.07 -6.75 11.23
C ARG A 42 8.02 -6.62 10.14
N ASP A 43 7.04 -7.52 10.17
CA ASP A 43 5.94 -7.55 9.20
C ASP A 43 4.74 -6.69 9.60
N SER A 44 4.75 -6.11 10.81
CA SER A 44 3.66 -5.31 11.35
C SER A 44 4.18 -4.00 11.96
N TYR A 45 3.43 -2.93 11.76
CA TYR A 45 3.63 -1.67 12.47
C TYR A 45 3.34 -1.82 13.97
N SER A 46 4.03 -1.06 14.80
CA SER A 46 3.86 -1.06 16.26
C SER A 46 3.15 0.18 16.77
N VAL A 47 2.60 0.05 17.98
CA VAL A 47 2.22 1.19 18.82
C VAL A 47 3.32 1.46 19.82
N TRP A 48 3.65 2.73 20.03
CA TRP A 48 4.68 3.15 20.98
C TRP A 48 4.20 2.91 22.41
N GLY A 49 4.93 2.05 23.14
CA GLY A 49 4.66 1.72 24.54
C GLY A 49 3.21 1.26 24.77
N SER A 50 2.55 1.84 25.76
CA SER A 50 1.13 1.63 26.08
C SER A 50 0.27 2.86 25.77
N SER A 51 0.69 3.69 24.81
CA SER A 51 0.04 4.97 24.50
C SER A 51 -1.44 4.80 24.07
N CYS A 52 -1.75 3.71 23.37
CA CYS A 52 -3.12 3.42 22.96
C CYS A 52 -3.79 2.42 23.92
N ASN A 53 -5.03 2.73 24.33
CA ASN A 53 -5.87 1.79 25.07
C ASN A 53 -6.43 0.67 24.17
N THR A 54 -7.05 -0.36 24.76
CA THR A 54 -7.59 -1.52 24.03
C THR A 54 -8.57 -1.13 22.91
N THR A 55 -9.45 -0.16 23.15
CA THR A 55 -10.41 0.31 22.14
C THR A 55 -9.71 0.98 20.96
N GLN A 56 -8.70 1.80 21.24
CA GLN A 56 -7.90 2.46 20.20
C GLN A 56 -7.10 1.42 19.40
N LEU A 57 -6.48 0.44 20.04
CA LEU A 57 -5.75 -0.64 19.36
C LEU A 57 -6.65 -1.45 18.42
N VAL A 58 -7.84 -1.83 18.89
CA VAL A 58 -8.84 -2.55 18.08
C VAL A 58 -9.28 -1.73 16.87
N LYS A 59 -9.24 -0.40 16.94
CA LYS A 59 -9.53 0.47 15.80
C LYS A 59 -8.30 0.66 14.90
N VAL A 60 -7.13 0.96 15.44
CA VAL A 60 -5.93 1.29 14.65
C VAL A 60 -5.43 0.08 13.84
N SER A 61 -5.32 -1.11 14.43
CA SER A 61 -4.67 -2.25 13.74
C SER A 61 -5.39 -2.70 12.46
N PRO A 62 -6.73 -2.86 12.43
CA PRO A 62 -7.45 -3.21 11.20
C PRO A 62 -7.43 -2.10 10.15
N ARG A 63 -7.46 -0.83 10.59
CA ARG A 63 -7.42 0.35 9.72
C ARG A 63 -6.08 0.48 9.00
N LEU A 64 -5.01 0.26 9.74
CA LEU A 64 -3.65 0.24 9.22
C LEU A 64 -3.40 -0.98 8.32
N SER A 65 -4.03 -2.12 8.60
CA SER A 65 -4.00 -3.26 7.67
C SER A 65 -4.80 -2.99 6.39
N SER A 66 -5.88 -2.20 6.49
CA SER A 66 -6.71 -1.81 5.34
C SER A 66 -5.97 -0.89 4.39
N SER A 67 -5.07 -0.02 4.86
CA SER A 67 -4.23 0.80 3.98
C SER A 67 -3.34 -0.05 3.06
N LEU A 68 -2.90 -1.22 3.55
CA LEU A 68 -2.11 -2.18 2.77
C LEU A 68 -2.95 -2.91 1.70
N ARG A 69 -4.28 -2.96 1.84
CA ARG A 69 -5.18 -3.59 0.85
C ARG A 69 -5.26 -2.76 -0.44
N MET A 70 -4.98 -1.46 -0.40
CA MET A 70 -4.88 -0.61 -1.60
C MET A 70 -3.76 -1.07 -2.55
N ARG A 71 -2.76 -1.84 -2.08
CA ARG A 71 -1.74 -2.46 -2.95
C ARG A 71 -2.25 -3.69 -3.70
N GLY A 72 -3.04 -4.54 -3.04
CA GLY A 72 -3.48 -5.82 -3.63
C GLY A 72 -4.19 -5.62 -4.97
N THR A 73 -4.83 -4.46 -5.13
CA THR A 73 -5.44 -3.98 -6.37
C THR A 73 -4.44 -3.28 -7.29
N THR A 74 -3.54 -2.42 -6.81
CA THR A 74 -2.58 -1.72 -7.70
C THR A 74 -1.56 -2.67 -8.34
N SER A 75 -1.04 -3.68 -7.65
CA SER A 75 -0.05 -4.61 -8.23
C SER A 75 -0.66 -5.61 -9.21
N GLY A 76 -1.93 -5.98 -9.03
CA GLY A 76 -2.70 -6.78 -10.00
C GLY A 76 -3.28 -5.94 -11.15
N GLY A 77 -3.65 -4.69 -10.87
CA GLY A 77 -4.34 -3.75 -11.77
C GLY A 77 -3.41 -2.88 -12.63
N LEU A 78 -2.14 -2.70 -12.24
CA LEU A 78 -1.12 -2.06 -13.09
C LEU A 78 -0.86 -2.83 -14.39
N ALA A 79 -1.23 -4.11 -14.44
CA ALA A 79 -1.20 -4.91 -15.64
C ALA A 79 -2.39 -4.67 -16.59
N THR A 80 -3.45 -3.95 -16.17
CA THR A 80 -4.71 -3.92 -16.94
C THR A 80 -5.35 -2.58 -17.26
N ILE A 81 -4.96 -1.41 -16.72
CA ILE A 81 -5.56 -0.14 -17.20
C ILE A 81 -4.53 1.02 -17.27
N PRO A 82 -3.99 1.34 -18.47
CA PRO A 82 -3.09 2.49 -18.66
C PRO A 82 -3.75 3.86 -18.40
N CYS A 83 -5.08 3.96 -18.47
CA CYS A 83 -5.82 5.23 -18.33
C CYS A 83 -5.75 5.82 -16.92
N ASN A 84 -5.86 5.01 -15.87
CA ASN A 84 -5.84 5.51 -14.49
C ASN A 84 -4.45 6.03 -14.12
N PHE A 85 -3.37 5.34 -14.53
CA PHE A 85 -2.01 5.81 -14.28
C PHE A 85 -1.75 7.17 -14.94
N GLN A 86 -2.07 7.31 -16.22
CA GLN A 86 -1.82 8.56 -16.95
C GLN A 86 -2.63 9.74 -16.42
N ARG A 87 -3.82 9.51 -15.84
CA ARG A 87 -4.63 10.55 -15.19
C ARG A 87 -3.87 11.23 -14.05
N TRP A 88 -3.18 10.44 -13.22
CA TRP A 88 -2.53 10.91 -11.99
C TRP A 88 -1.05 11.22 -12.17
N PHE A 89 -0.40 10.62 -13.15
CA PHE A 89 1.05 10.75 -13.34
C PHE A 89 1.44 11.24 -14.73
N GLY A 90 0.50 11.49 -15.63
CA GLY A 90 0.80 11.93 -16.99
C GLY A 90 1.41 10.82 -17.86
N THR A 91 1.81 11.17 -19.07
CA THR A 91 2.32 10.23 -20.08
C THR A 91 3.83 10.04 -20.04
N THR A 92 4.55 10.91 -19.32
CA THR A 92 6.02 10.92 -19.27
C THR A 92 6.59 10.12 -18.11
N ASN A 93 5.79 9.85 -17.08
CA ASN A 93 6.21 9.04 -15.94
C ASN A 93 5.99 7.54 -16.19
N HIS A 94 6.66 6.71 -15.39
CA HIS A 94 6.60 5.26 -15.50
C HIS A 94 6.01 4.61 -14.25
N PRO A 95 5.13 3.60 -14.39
CA PRO A 95 4.46 2.96 -13.26
C PRO A 95 5.41 2.25 -12.30
N ASN A 96 6.60 1.83 -12.76
CA ASN A 96 7.56 1.07 -11.95
C ASN A 96 7.97 1.78 -10.66
N GLN A 97 8.08 3.10 -10.67
CA GLN A 97 8.42 3.88 -9.47
C GLN A 97 7.30 3.80 -8.43
N ILE A 98 6.05 3.90 -8.87
CA ILE A 98 4.87 3.85 -8.01
C ILE A 98 4.63 2.43 -7.49
N GLN A 99 4.82 1.42 -8.35
CA GLN A 99 4.78 0.02 -7.96
C GLN A 99 5.83 -0.30 -6.88
N GLY A 100 7.09 0.08 -7.12
CA GLY A 100 8.18 -0.15 -6.16
C GLY A 100 7.94 0.58 -4.82
N LEU A 101 7.33 1.76 -4.85
CA LEU A 101 6.92 2.48 -3.64
C LEU A 101 5.87 1.68 -2.84
N PHE A 102 4.80 1.21 -3.47
CA PHE A 102 3.79 0.41 -2.78
C PHE A 102 4.34 -0.94 -2.30
N ASP A 103 5.20 -1.58 -3.08
CA ASP A 103 5.90 -2.81 -2.67
C ASP A 103 6.73 -2.57 -1.41
N ARG A 104 7.46 -1.46 -1.35
CA ARG A 104 8.22 -1.09 -0.16
C ARG A 104 7.33 -0.85 1.06
N ILE A 105 6.23 -0.09 0.92
CA ILE A 105 5.33 0.18 2.04
C ILE A 105 4.75 -1.12 2.61
N VAL A 106 4.33 -2.04 1.74
CA VAL A 106 3.61 -3.23 2.18
C VAL A 106 4.52 -4.43 2.48
N ALA A 107 5.60 -4.66 1.74
CA ALA A 107 6.50 -5.79 1.96
C ALA A 107 7.80 -5.41 2.71
N GLY A 108 8.11 -4.11 2.83
CA GLY A 108 9.29 -3.64 3.55
C GLY A 108 9.18 -3.76 5.07
N ASP A 109 10.33 -3.66 5.73
CA ASP A 109 10.47 -3.69 7.18
C ASP A 109 9.68 -2.56 7.85
N LYS A 110 8.82 -2.95 8.80
CA LYS A 110 7.93 -2.05 9.55
C LYS A 110 8.44 -1.74 10.95
N GLY A 111 9.61 -2.29 11.33
CA GLY A 111 10.10 -2.25 12.71
C GLY A 111 10.43 -0.86 13.24
N ASN A 112 10.75 0.08 12.35
CA ASN A 112 11.08 1.47 12.69
C ASN A 112 9.95 2.44 12.35
N ILE A 113 8.71 1.95 12.28
CA ILE A 113 7.52 2.76 12.04
C ILE A 113 6.54 2.49 13.18
N SER A 114 6.29 3.51 14.00
CA SER A 114 5.39 3.40 15.14
C SER A 114 4.37 4.53 15.17
N PHE A 115 3.20 4.19 15.71
CA PHE A 115 2.12 5.14 15.97
C PHE A 115 1.96 5.33 17.47
N THR A 116 1.51 6.50 17.90
CA THR A 116 1.19 6.77 19.31
C THR A 116 -0.17 7.43 19.42
N CYS A 117 -0.90 7.14 20.49
CA CYS A 117 -2.15 7.84 20.82
C CYS A 117 -1.93 8.97 21.86
N ASP A 118 -0.70 9.14 22.35
CA ASP A 118 -0.33 10.23 23.24
C ASP A 118 -0.05 11.50 22.42
N ASP A 119 -0.64 12.61 22.82
CA ASP A 119 -0.37 13.93 22.24
C ASP A 119 0.98 14.46 22.76
N LEU A 120 2.06 14.01 22.12
CA LEU A 120 3.43 14.24 22.58
C LEU A 120 3.83 15.72 22.58
N ASP A 121 3.26 16.49 21.65
CA ASP A 121 3.66 17.86 21.37
C ASP A 121 2.50 18.86 21.57
N SER A 122 1.35 18.39 22.09
CA SER A 122 0.14 19.19 22.33
C SER A 122 -0.48 19.81 21.06
N GLU A 123 -0.37 19.10 19.92
CA GLU A 123 -0.83 19.58 18.61
C GLU A 123 -2.20 19.04 18.22
N CYS A 124 -2.75 18.05 18.93
CA CYS A 124 -4.07 17.48 18.59
C CYS A 124 -5.22 18.50 18.69
N ASN A 125 -5.05 19.52 19.53
CA ASN A 125 -5.92 20.70 19.63
C ASN A 125 -5.05 21.96 19.68
N GLY A 126 -4.11 22.03 18.74
CA GLY A 126 -3.06 23.05 18.70
C GLY A 126 -3.41 24.24 17.82
N GLN A 127 -2.36 24.83 17.24
CA GLN A 127 -2.45 26.06 16.43
C GLN A 127 -3.33 25.92 15.18
N TYR A 128 -3.40 24.70 14.63
CA TYR A 128 -4.16 24.36 13.42
C TYR A 128 -5.58 23.88 13.72
N GLY A 129 -6.02 23.99 14.99
CA GLY A 129 -7.31 23.50 15.44
C GLY A 129 -7.28 22.02 15.82
N VAL A 130 -8.44 21.37 15.69
CA VAL A 130 -8.65 19.99 16.12
C VAL A 130 -8.36 19.04 14.96
N ILE A 131 -7.17 18.45 14.95
CA ILE A 131 -6.66 17.63 13.82
C ILE A 131 -6.75 16.12 14.10
N PRO A 132 -6.81 15.27 13.06
CA PRO A 132 -6.85 13.81 13.23
C PRO A 132 -5.50 13.22 13.68
N GLY A 133 -4.39 13.91 13.45
CA GLY A 133 -3.06 13.45 13.83
C GLY A 133 -1.97 14.23 13.12
N TYR A 134 -0.72 13.99 13.50
CA TYR A 134 0.43 14.74 13.02
C TYR A 134 1.73 13.92 13.15
N PHE A 135 2.80 14.36 12.51
CA PHE A 135 4.15 13.83 12.75
C PHE A 135 4.79 14.56 13.91
N SER A 136 5.25 13.83 14.91
CA SER A 136 5.87 14.45 16.06
C SER A 136 7.18 15.17 15.66
N PRO A 137 7.28 16.50 15.87
CA PRO A 137 8.53 17.21 15.65
C PRO A 137 9.63 16.78 16.62
N SER A 138 9.25 16.35 17.83
CA SER A 138 10.18 15.87 18.86
C SER A 138 10.64 14.43 18.63
N THR A 139 9.79 13.59 18.02
CA THR A 139 10.11 12.19 17.67
C THR A 139 9.71 11.87 16.23
N PRO A 140 10.55 12.22 15.22
CA PRO A 140 10.18 12.16 13.80
C PRO A 140 9.78 10.78 13.26
N GLU A 141 10.10 9.71 14.00
CA GLU A 141 9.76 8.32 13.70
C GLU A 141 8.31 7.98 14.09
N LEU A 142 7.61 8.90 14.78
CA LEU A 142 6.26 8.69 15.30
C LEU A 142 5.22 9.53 14.59
N THR A 143 4.14 8.82 14.25
CA THR A 143 2.87 9.44 13.88
C THR A 143 1.96 9.43 15.09
N VAL A 144 1.48 10.61 15.47
CA VAL A 144 0.49 10.79 16.54
C VAL A 144 -0.91 10.64 15.96
N VAL A 145 -1.73 9.79 16.58
CA VAL A 145 -3.14 9.56 16.24
C VAL A 145 -4.01 10.25 17.28
N CYS A 146 -4.56 11.40 16.92
CA CYS A 146 -5.35 12.22 17.82
C CYS A 146 -6.77 11.65 18.03
N PRO A 147 -7.47 12.00 19.12
CA PRO A 147 -8.84 11.55 19.37
C PRO A 147 -9.81 11.79 18.20
N THR A 148 -9.64 12.91 17.50
CA THR A 148 -10.45 13.32 16.35
C THR A 148 -10.41 12.30 15.21
N PHE A 149 -9.31 11.58 15.01
CA PHE A 149 -9.21 10.53 13.99
C PHE A 149 -10.32 9.48 14.13
N PHE A 150 -10.64 9.11 15.37
CA PHE A 150 -11.66 8.09 15.64
C PHE A 150 -13.09 8.59 15.38
N LEU A 151 -13.27 9.90 15.25
CA LEU A 151 -14.55 10.57 14.99
C LEU A 151 -14.70 10.96 13.52
N SER A 152 -13.62 11.40 12.87
CA SER A 152 -13.67 12.00 11.54
C SER A 152 -13.36 11.03 10.40
N LYS A 153 -12.55 9.98 10.64
CA LYS A 153 -12.10 9.08 9.58
C LYS A 153 -12.95 7.82 9.52
N ASN A 154 -13.74 7.72 8.44
CA ASN A 154 -14.57 6.57 8.13
C ASN A 154 -13.70 5.36 7.71
N PRO A 155 -14.19 4.13 7.90
CA PRO A 155 -13.59 2.94 7.31
C PRO A 155 -13.31 3.06 5.81
N LEU A 156 -12.16 2.56 5.35
CA LEU A 156 -11.78 2.56 3.93
C LEU A 156 -12.81 1.89 3.00
N ASP A 157 -13.54 0.88 3.49
CA ASP A 157 -14.63 0.23 2.74
C ASP A 157 -15.87 1.11 2.54
N GLN A 158 -15.93 2.28 3.19
CA GLN A 158 -16.97 3.28 3.01
C GLN A 158 -16.60 4.38 2.00
N LEU A 159 -15.44 4.29 1.34
CA LEU A 159 -14.93 5.30 0.42
C LEU A 159 -15.93 5.73 -0.66
N CYS A 160 -16.72 4.79 -1.19
CA CYS A 160 -17.71 5.02 -2.25
C CYS A 160 -19.15 5.04 -1.75
N THR A 161 -19.37 5.37 -0.48
CA THR A 161 -20.71 5.37 0.13
C THR A 161 -21.23 6.79 0.33
N ARG A 162 -22.50 6.93 0.74
CA ARG A 162 -23.13 8.22 1.09
C ARG A 162 -23.19 9.26 -0.06
N GLY A 163 -23.05 8.79 -1.30
CA GLY A 163 -23.03 9.67 -2.48
C GLY A 163 -21.79 10.57 -2.55
N GLN A 164 -20.75 10.28 -1.76
CA GLN A 164 -19.48 10.99 -1.81
C GLN A 164 -18.57 10.35 -2.88
N THR A 165 -17.75 11.18 -3.53
CA THR A 165 -16.76 10.77 -4.53
C THR A 165 -15.37 11.09 -4.05
N ILE A 166 -14.35 10.32 -4.47
CA ILE A 166 -12.94 10.57 -4.10
C ILE A 166 -12.56 12.05 -4.30
N SER A 167 -12.98 12.66 -5.41
CA SER A 167 -12.71 14.07 -5.71
C SER A 167 -13.33 15.05 -4.72
N SER A 168 -14.49 14.73 -4.11
CA SER A 168 -15.24 15.64 -3.23
C SER A 168 -14.84 15.58 -1.76
N GLN A 169 -14.28 14.45 -1.29
CA GLN A 169 -13.96 14.20 0.13
C GLN A 169 -12.46 14.29 0.42
N GLY A 170 -11.61 14.36 -0.61
CA GLY A 170 -10.16 14.44 -0.46
C GLY A 170 -9.48 13.09 -0.25
N SER A 171 -8.16 13.07 -0.40
CA SER A 171 -7.34 11.85 -0.35
C SER A 171 -7.22 11.24 1.05
N GLU A 172 -7.50 12.00 2.11
CA GLU A 172 -7.40 11.55 3.51
C GLU A 172 -8.77 11.31 4.16
N SER A 173 -9.82 11.11 3.35
CA SER A 173 -11.21 10.98 3.81
C SER A 173 -11.52 9.73 4.61
N THR A 174 -10.69 8.68 4.49
CA THR A 174 -10.89 7.40 5.19
C THR A 174 -9.71 7.09 6.09
N ASP A 175 -9.90 6.17 7.03
CA ASP A 175 -8.82 5.75 7.92
C ASP A 175 -7.65 5.10 7.19
N GLY A 176 -7.92 4.22 6.22
CA GLY A 176 -6.90 3.58 5.40
C GLY A 176 -6.13 4.58 4.55
N SER A 177 -6.83 5.58 3.99
CA SER A 177 -6.19 6.60 3.15
C SER A 177 -5.39 7.61 3.97
N TRP A 178 -5.89 7.98 5.16
CA TRP A 178 -5.14 8.76 6.15
C TRP A 178 -3.86 8.04 6.61
N PHE A 179 -3.93 6.74 6.94
CA PHE A 179 -2.72 5.99 7.29
C PHE A 179 -1.73 5.89 6.13
N LEU A 180 -2.21 5.70 4.90
CA LEU A 180 -1.33 5.72 3.73
C LEU A 180 -0.63 7.07 3.58
N HIS A 181 -1.36 8.18 3.74
CA HIS A 181 -0.77 9.52 3.75
C HIS A 181 0.36 9.61 4.77
N ARG A 182 0.10 9.16 6.00
CA ARG A 182 1.10 9.25 7.06
C ARG A 182 2.34 8.38 6.75
N LEU A 183 2.14 7.20 6.18
CA LEU A 183 3.25 6.36 5.73
C LEU A 183 4.05 7.01 4.60
N LEU A 184 3.40 7.76 3.70
CA LEU A 184 4.08 8.36 2.54
C LEU A 184 5.09 9.45 2.94
N HIS A 185 4.84 10.18 4.03
CA HIS A 185 5.79 11.14 4.58
C HIS A 185 7.00 10.50 5.25
N LEU A 186 6.89 9.27 5.77
CA LEU A 186 7.96 8.66 6.55
C LEU A 186 9.09 8.17 5.64
N PRO A 187 10.32 8.72 5.73
CA PRO A 187 11.43 8.29 4.90
C PRO A 187 11.77 6.81 5.09
N THR A 188 11.57 6.28 6.30
CA THR A 188 11.73 4.85 6.60
C THR A 188 10.81 3.98 5.74
N ALA A 189 9.56 4.42 5.54
CA ALA A 189 8.56 3.69 4.74
C ALA A 189 8.79 3.83 3.23
N THR A 190 9.18 5.02 2.76
CA THR A 190 9.19 5.35 1.32
C THR A 190 10.58 5.47 0.69
N GLY A 191 11.63 5.59 1.49
CA GLY A 191 12.95 6.04 1.03
C GLY A 191 13.08 7.57 0.98
N GLY A 192 12.05 8.32 1.37
CA GLY A 192 12.02 9.78 1.37
C GLY A 192 11.79 10.40 -0.01
N GLY A 193 11.81 11.74 -0.06
CA GLY A 193 11.69 12.49 -1.32
C GLY A 193 10.27 12.69 -1.84
N LEU A 194 9.26 12.34 -1.06
CA LEU A 194 7.86 12.67 -1.30
C LEU A 194 7.45 13.91 -0.49
N SER A 195 6.51 14.69 -1.00
CA SER A 195 5.96 15.89 -0.35
C SER A 195 4.55 16.20 -0.83
N ASP A 196 3.87 17.11 -0.14
CA ASP A 196 2.58 17.67 -0.56
C ASP A 196 2.83 18.72 -1.65
N VAL A 197 3.02 18.26 -2.89
CA VAL A 197 3.20 19.14 -4.06
C VAL A 197 1.87 19.81 -4.45
N VAL A 198 0.77 19.10 -4.21
CA VAL A 198 -0.63 19.44 -4.50
C VAL A 198 -1.48 18.69 -3.49
N ASP A 199 -2.70 19.15 -3.23
CA ASP A 199 -3.53 18.62 -2.14
C ASP A 199 -4.84 18.00 -2.67
N THR A 200 -5.38 18.59 -3.73
CA THR A 200 -6.70 18.24 -4.26
C THR A 200 -6.61 17.33 -5.48
N SER A 201 -7.70 16.60 -5.75
CA SER A 201 -7.77 15.74 -6.94
C SER A 201 -7.67 16.54 -8.25
N HIS A 202 -8.20 17.76 -8.26
CA HIS A 202 -8.10 18.68 -9.38
C HIS A 202 -6.65 19.07 -9.65
N GLU A 203 -5.94 19.56 -8.65
CA GLU A 203 -4.55 19.97 -8.76
C GLU A 203 -3.63 18.79 -9.15
N ALA A 204 -3.88 17.59 -8.64
CA ALA A 204 -3.13 16.40 -9.02
C ALA A 204 -3.29 16.03 -10.50
N VAL A 205 -4.52 16.10 -11.03
CA VAL A 205 -4.77 15.88 -12.47
C VAL A 205 -4.18 16.99 -13.33
N GLU A 206 -4.26 18.25 -12.90
CA GLU A 206 -3.66 19.37 -13.62
C GLU A 206 -2.12 19.30 -13.61
N LEU A 207 -1.51 18.91 -12.49
CA LEU A 207 -0.08 18.66 -12.42
C LEU A 207 0.35 17.57 -13.40
N ALA A 208 -0.42 16.48 -13.50
CA ALA A 208 -0.18 15.37 -14.42
C ALA A 208 -0.27 15.75 -15.91
N ARG A 209 -1.13 16.73 -16.25
CA ARG A 209 -1.29 17.26 -17.61
C ARG A 209 -0.28 18.35 -17.96
N GLY A 210 0.24 19.03 -16.93
CA GLY A 210 1.10 20.18 -17.08
C GLY A 210 2.55 19.86 -17.45
N VAL A 211 3.33 20.92 -17.67
CA VAL A 211 4.76 20.84 -17.98
C VAL A 211 5.60 20.24 -16.83
N ASN A 212 5.06 20.26 -15.61
CA ASN A 212 5.68 19.73 -14.40
C ASN A 212 5.18 18.32 -14.03
N ALA A 213 4.63 17.56 -14.98
CA ALA A 213 4.12 16.21 -14.74
C ALA A 213 5.12 15.29 -14.03
N SER A 214 6.43 15.48 -14.23
CA SER A 214 7.48 14.73 -13.52
C SER A 214 7.47 14.89 -11.98
N GLN A 215 6.75 15.88 -11.43
CA GLN A 215 6.59 16.04 -9.98
C GLN A 215 5.46 15.18 -9.39
N THR A 216 4.54 14.65 -10.21
CA THR A 216 3.42 13.81 -9.73
C THR A 216 3.89 12.57 -8.97
N VAL A 217 5.01 11.97 -9.38
CA VAL A 217 5.61 10.81 -8.71
C VAL A 217 6.26 11.14 -7.36
N LYS A 218 6.34 12.44 -7.01
CA LYS A 218 6.79 12.94 -5.70
C LYS A 218 5.62 13.48 -4.87
N SER A 219 4.45 13.68 -5.49
CA SER A 219 3.27 14.21 -4.83
C SER A 219 2.59 13.11 -4.02
N ILE A 220 2.57 13.30 -2.70
CA ILE A 220 1.91 12.41 -1.74
C ILE A 220 0.43 12.24 -2.08
N HIS A 221 -0.27 13.34 -2.37
CA HIS A 221 -1.69 13.30 -2.74
C HIS A 221 -1.92 12.64 -4.12
N SER A 222 -1.08 12.88 -5.12
CA SER A 222 -1.22 12.19 -6.43
C SER A 222 -1.12 10.67 -6.28
N ILE A 223 -0.19 10.20 -5.44
CA ILE A 223 -0.01 8.78 -5.12
C ILE A 223 -1.23 8.22 -4.39
N GLN A 224 -1.80 8.96 -3.43
CA GLN A 224 -3.00 8.53 -2.71
C GLN A 224 -4.23 8.49 -3.60
N TYR A 225 -4.48 9.53 -4.40
CA TYR A 225 -5.63 9.55 -5.29
C TYR A 225 -5.58 8.41 -6.29
N TYR A 226 -4.39 8.11 -6.83
CA TYR A 226 -4.20 6.92 -7.66
C TYR A 226 -4.54 5.63 -6.90
N ALA A 227 -4.06 5.45 -5.67
CA ALA A 227 -4.35 4.27 -4.86
C ALA A 227 -5.86 4.11 -4.59
N LEU A 228 -6.55 5.21 -4.30
CA LEU A 228 -7.98 5.23 -4.02
C LEU A 228 -8.81 4.96 -5.28
N ASP A 229 -8.45 5.57 -6.41
CA ASP A 229 -9.12 5.38 -7.70
C ASP A 229 -9.04 3.91 -8.13
N VAL A 230 -7.84 3.31 -8.04
CA VAL A 230 -7.65 1.89 -8.33
C VAL A 230 -8.37 0.99 -7.33
N TYR A 231 -8.27 1.26 -6.02
CA TYR A 231 -8.98 0.48 -5.00
C TYR A 231 -10.50 0.52 -5.19
N ALA A 232 -11.05 1.69 -5.50
CA ALA A 232 -12.47 1.86 -5.78
C ALA A 232 -12.87 1.08 -7.03
N ALA A 233 -12.14 1.24 -8.13
CA ALA A 233 -12.46 0.65 -9.43
C ALA A 233 -12.22 -0.87 -9.50
N ASP A 234 -11.32 -1.42 -8.67
CA ASP A 234 -11.03 -2.87 -8.68
C ASP A 234 -11.84 -3.64 -7.64
N LEU A 235 -12.17 -3.00 -6.50
CA LEU A 235 -12.65 -3.73 -5.30
C LEU A 235 -14.01 -3.25 -4.81
N LEU A 236 -14.25 -1.94 -4.72
CA LEU A 236 -15.52 -1.42 -4.19
C LEU A 236 -16.64 -1.40 -5.23
N LEU A 237 -16.34 -0.90 -6.43
CA LEU A 237 -17.25 -0.76 -7.56
C LEU A 237 -16.53 -1.18 -8.85
N PRO A 238 -16.40 -2.51 -9.09
CA PRO A 238 -15.63 -3.06 -10.21
C PRO A 238 -15.95 -2.43 -11.57
N GLY A 239 -14.95 -1.81 -12.20
CA GLY A 239 -15.05 -1.18 -13.52
C GLY A 239 -15.65 0.23 -13.55
N GLU A 240 -16.16 0.74 -12.42
CA GLU A 240 -16.78 2.07 -12.31
C GLU A 240 -16.01 2.97 -11.34
N GLY A 241 -15.73 2.48 -10.13
CA GLY A 241 -15.15 3.27 -9.05
C GLY A 241 -16.09 4.37 -8.55
N CYS A 242 -15.54 5.35 -7.83
CA CYS A 242 -16.28 6.51 -7.33
C CYS A 242 -15.43 7.79 -7.39
N LEU A 243 -14.66 7.97 -8.47
CA LEU A 243 -13.72 9.08 -8.59
C LEU A 243 -14.41 10.45 -8.49
N GLY A 244 -15.54 10.61 -9.16
CA GLY A 244 -16.24 11.89 -9.28
C GLY A 244 -15.63 12.83 -10.31
N ASP A 245 -16.00 14.10 -10.24
CA ASP A 245 -15.50 15.14 -11.14
C ASP A 245 -14.19 15.73 -10.62
N THR A 246 -13.10 15.56 -11.37
CA THR A 246 -11.77 16.12 -11.06
C THR A 246 -11.49 17.42 -11.81
N SER A 247 -12.45 17.94 -12.59
CA SER A 247 -12.33 19.23 -13.27
C SER A 247 -12.73 20.40 -12.38
N VAL A 248 -13.33 20.12 -11.23
CA VAL A 248 -13.79 21.11 -10.26
C VAL A 248 -12.79 21.19 -9.11
N GLU A 249 -12.32 22.39 -8.84
CA GLU A 249 -11.52 22.70 -7.65
C GLU A 249 -12.40 22.62 -6.41
N VAL A 250 -11.97 21.85 -5.42
CA VAL A 250 -12.60 21.75 -4.10
C VAL A 250 -11.60 22.18 -3.04
N SER A 251 -12.05 22.80 -1.96
CA SER A 251 -11.16 23.13 -0.85
C SER A 251 -10.58 21.86 -0.23
N SER A 252 -9.27 21.84 0.05
CA SER A 252 -8.66 20.76 0.82
C SER A 252 -9.28 20.71 2.21
N SER A 253 -9.62 19.49 2.66
CA SER A 253 -10.02 19.22 4.05
C SER A 253 -9.05 18.17 4.60
N GLU A 254 -8.03 18.64 5.32
CA GLU A 254 -7.07 17.76 6.03
C GLU A 254 -7.75 17.03 7.21
#